data_AF-A0A3E2CEB7-F1
#
_entry.id   AF-A0A3E2CEB7-F1
#
_cell.length_a   1.000
_cell.length_b   1.000
_cell.length_c   1.000
_cell.angle_alpha   90.00
_cell.angle_beta   90.00
_cell.angle_gamma   90.00
#
_symmetry.space_group_name_H-M   'P 1'
#
loop_
_entity.id
_entity.type
_entity.pdbx_description
1 polymer ?
#
loop_
_entity_poly.entity_id
_entity_poly.type
_entity_poly.pdbx_seq_one_letter_code
_entity_poly.pdbx_strand_id
1 'polypeptide(L)'
;KAYYSAQFQQGYTKEWCMTCGAHDRITKVTIGGSNAWYMIGHVYFDEAFSKRFMQILREEYDLPQTAGKLWEDIFIEHIDELDMQIRKYDTPIIHEFDSIDELREFDPLFLENIDSAIFDHITQTLNCKKSDIHNVYPLKKGLTNLSCHFSVDNSEYVYRHPGIGTDVLINRQAEAEALQLAQKLGLDGTFITADAKEGWKISRFLPDCHIANMHDPNQLQESLKLVRSLHESNESVHRNFDFYAESQRYMKELNDRNVEIPPKIIDLSVLADELHNFVITQDGSHTCLCHNDILGANILIDQNNRYHLIDWEYAGMSDYAQDFGTLCVSDEFNNTEISEAMPIYLAHTPSTQEKRHLLAYIGFAGWCWHLWSLVKQAEGENIGTCMYTYYSYAKRYINEALKAYENNK
;
A
#
# COMPACT_ATOMS: atom_id res chain seq x y z
N LYS A 1 -37.23 19.63 -8.01
CA LYS A 1 -36.57 20.32 -6.88
C LYS A 1 -35.63 19.33 -6.22
N ALA A 2 -34.48 19.77 -5.72
CA ALA A 2 -33.52 18.89 -5.07
C ALA A 2 -34.18 18.15 -3.89
N TYR A 3 -33.85 16.88 -3.72
CA TYR A 3 -34.40 16.07 -2.63
C TYR A 3 -33.42 15.01 -2.13
N TYR A 4 -33.60 14.62 -0.87
CA TYR A 4 -32.91 13.49 -0.24
C TYR A 4 -33.90 12.36 0.07
N SER A 5 -33.59 11.11 -0.27
CA SER A 5 -34.45 9.99 0.09
C SER A 5 -34.41 9.64 1.59
N ALA A 6 -35.56 9.29 2.14
CA ALA A 6 -35.69 9.07 3.57
C ALA A 6 -36.61 7.89 3.88
N GLN A 7 -36.28 7.18 4.95
CA GLN A 7 -37.17 6.19 5.57
C GLN A 7 -37.42 6.57 7.04
N PHE A 8 -38.47 6.02 7.62
CA PHE A 8 -38.85 6.27 9.00
C PHE A 8 -38.36 5.14 9.90
N GLN A 9 -37.60 5.48 10.94
CA GLN A 9 -37.17 4.53 11.96
C GLN A 9 -38.00 4.70 13.24
N GLN A 10 -38.70 3.65 13.64
CA GLN A 10 -39.34 3.58 14.96
C GLN A 10 -38.30 3.22 16.04
N GLY A 11 -38.34 3.90 17.18
CA GLY A 11 -37.35 3.74 18.24
C GLY A 11 -36.06 4.50 17.97
N TYR A 12 -35.02 4.21 18.75
CA TYR A 12 -33.74 4.92 18.67
C TYR A 12 -32.93 4.51 17.43
N THR A 13 -32.25 5.49 16.84
CA THR A 13 -31.32 5.31 15.74
C THR A 13 -30.07 6.16 15.95
N LYS A 14 -28.94 5.73 15.35
CA LYS A 14 -27.72 6.52 15.24
C LYS A 14 -27.63 7.28 13.91
N GLU A 15 -28.59 7.07 13.02
CA GLU A 15 -28.62 7.67 11.68
C GLU A 15 -28.87 9.19 11.70
N TRP A 16 -28.65 9.80 10.54
CA TRP A 16 -28.78 11.23 10.28
C TRP A 16 -30.26 11.63 10.19
N CYS A 17 -30.84 12.01 11.32
CA CYS A 17 -32.26 12.32 11.48
C CYS A 17 -32.61 13.73 10.98
N MET A 18 -33.63 13.84 10.11
CA MET A 18 -34.07 15.09 9.51
C MET A 18 -35.24 15.72 10.26
N THR A 19 -35.20 17.04 10.40
CA THR A 19 -36.35 17.89 10.72
C THR A 19 -36.76 18.67 9.49
N CYS A 20 -38.06 18.68 9.19
CA CYS A 20 -38.61 19.35 8.02
C CYS A 20 -39.47 20.55 8.41
N GLY A 21 -39.33 21.64 7.66
CA GLY A 21 -40.17 22.83 7.74
C GLY A 21 -41.32 22.80 6.73
N ALA A 22 -41.78 23.98 6.33
CA ALA A 22 -42.84 24.12 5.32
C ALA A 22 -42.43 23.48 3.97
N HIS A 23 -43.39 22.90 3.27
CA HIS A 23 -43.19 22.23 1.97
C HIS A 23 -42.12 21.13 2.01
N ASP A 24 -42.02 20.40 3.12
CA ASP A 24 -41.08 19.29 3.30
C ASP A 24 -39.59 19.70 3.11
N ARG A 25 -39.26 20.99 3.24
CA ARG A 25 -37.86 21.45 3.21
C ARG A 25 -37.12 20.91 4.43
N ILE A 26 -35.96 20.29 4.23
CA ILE A 26 -35.07 19.88 5.31
C ILE A 26 -34.46 21.14 5.91
N THR A 27 -34.67 21.36 7.21
CA THR A 27 -34.21 22.57 7.92
C THR A 27 -33.17 22.28 8.99
N LYS A 28 -33.04 21.00 9.38
CA LYS A 28 -32.05 20.57 10.36
C LYS A 28 -31.80 19.08 10.19
N VAL A 29 -30.56 18.65 10.38
CA VAL A 29 -30.17 17.26 10.50
C VAL A 29 -29.39 17.07 11.79
N THR A 30 -29.62 15.97 12.50
CA THR A 30 -28.88 15.59 13.70
C THR A 30 -28.52 14.12 13.66
N ILE A 31 -27.27 13.78 14.02
CA ILE A 31 -26.84 12.40 14.15
C ILE A 31 -27.48 11.81 15.42
N GLY A 32 -28.26 10.75 15.21
CA GLY A 32 -29.02 10.06 16.24
C GLY A 32 -30.34 10.74 16.60
N GLY A 33 -31.33 9.91 16.95
CA GLY A 33 -32.68 10.37 17.23
C GLY A 33 -33.62 9.23 17.59
N SER A 34 -34.91 9.52 17.74
CA SER A 34 -35.93 8.48 17.95
C SER A 34 -37.23 8.82 17.24
N ASN A 35 -37.88 7.83 16.62
CA ASN A 35 -39.11 8.01 15.85
C ASN A 35 -38.97 9.11 14.80
N ALA A 36 -37.92 9.01 13.97
CA ALA A 36 -37.49 10.06 13.07
C ALA A 36 -37.34 9.55 11.64
N TRP A 37 -37.50 10.47 10.69
CA TRP A 37 -37.06 10.25 9.31
C TRP A 37 -35.56 10.47 9.23
N TYR A 38 -34.84 9.56 8.61
CA TYR A 38 -33.39 9.64 8.47
C TYR A 38 -32.95 9.59 7.00
N MET A 39 -31.79 10.16 6.73
CA MET A 39 -31.18 10.22 5.40
C MET A 39 -30.68 8.82 5.02
N ILE A 40 -31.15 8.29 3.90
CA ILE A 40 -30.70 6.98 3.39
C ILE A 40 -30.88 6.91 1.88
N GLY A 41 -29.91 6.32 1.17
CA GLY A 41 -30.02 6.03 -0.26
C GLY A 41 -29.75 7.21 -1.18
N HIS A 42 -30.59 7.38 -2.20
CA HIS A 42 -30.32 8.27 -3.31
C HIS A 42 -30.69 9.73 -3.07
N VAL A 43 -29.94 10.62 -3.70
CA VAL A 43 -30.16 12.06 -3.64
C VAL A 43 -30.24 12.61 -5.05
N TYR A 44 -31.11 13.59 -5.25
CA TYR A 44 -31.23 14.30 -6.50
C TYR A 44 -30.89 15.77 -6.28
N PHE A 45 -29.87 16.25 -7.00
CA PHE A 45 -29.55 17.67 -7.06
C PHE A 45 -30.22 18.27 -8.30
N ASP A 46 -31.00 19.32 -8.11
CA ASP A 46 -31.46 20.14 -9.23
C ASP A 46 -30.41 21.19 -9.62
N GLU A 47 -30.63 21.86 -10.75
CA GLU A 47 -29.68 22.85 -11.29
C GLU A 47 -29.34 23.96 -10.29
N ALA A 48 -30.32 24.43 -9.51
CA ALA A 48 -30.11 25.52 -8.55
C ALA A 48 -29.25 25.05 -7.37
N PHE A 49 -29.57 23.88 -6.81
CA PHE A 49 -28.78 23.25 -5.75
C PHE A 49 -27.35 22.99 -6.23
N SER A 50 -27.17 22.34 -7.39
CA SER A 50 -25.84 22.01 -7.93
C SER A 50 -24.98 23.25 -8.13
N LYS A 51 -25.54 24.35 -8.67
CA LYS A 51 -24.79 25.60 -8.85
C LYS A 51 -24.31 26.19 -7.52
N ARG A 52 -25.18 26.23 -6.51
CA ARG A 52 -24.81 26.79 -5.20
C ARG A 52 -23.84 25.88 -4.47
N PHE A 53 -24.09 24.57 -4.44
CA PHE A 53 -23.21 23.59 -3.81
C PHE A 53 -21.80 23.61 -4.40
N MET A 54 -21.67 23.71 -5.74
CA MET A 54 -20.36 23.82 -6.39
C MET A 54 -19.59 25.11 -6.04
N GLN A 55 -20.28 26.21 -5.71
CA GLN A 55 -19.61 27.43 -5.24
C GLN A 55 -19.03 27.22 -3.85
N ILE A 56 -19.84 26.69 -2.93
CA ILE A 56 -19.43 26.35 -1.56
C ILE A 56 -18.25 25.38 -1.60
N LEU A 57 -18.38 24.29 -2.35
CA LEU A 57 -17.34 23.28 -2.44
C LEU A 57 -16.02 23.89 -2.94
N ARG A 58 -16.02 24.76 -3.94
CA ARG A 58 -14.79 25.43 -4.42
C ARG A 58 -14.15 26.35 -3.37
N GLU A 59 -14.95 26.97 -2.50
CA GLU A 59 -14.47 27.85 -1.44
C GLU A 59 -13.86 27.04 -0.29
N GLU A 60 -14.37 25.83 -0.04
CA GLU A 60 -14.02 25.04 1.15
C GLU A 60 -13.14 23.82 0.88
N TYR A 61 -13.00 23.38 -0.37
CA TYR A 61 -12.33 22.12 -0.74
C TYR A 61 -10.91 22.00 -0.18
N ASP A 62 -10.11 23.06 -0.32
CA ASP A 62 -8.70 23.07 0.07
C ASP A 62 -8.48 23.38 1.57
N LEU A 63 -9.55 23.59 2.34
CA LEU A 63 -9.43 23.91 3.76
C LEU A 63 -9.13 22.65 4.60
N PRO A 64 -8.17 22.69 5.54
CA PRO A 64 -7.81 21.53 6.35
C PRO A 64 -8.97 20.88 7.10
N GLN A 65 -9.95 21.68 7.55
CA GLN A 65 -11.13 21.18 8.25
C GLN A 65 -12.14 20.44 7.35
N THR A 66 -12.03 20.58 6.02
CA THR A 66 -12.96 19.96 5.05
C THR A 66 -12.50 18.57 4.64
N ALA A 67 -11.20 18.25 4.78
CA ALA A 67 -10.61 17.01 4.26
C ALA A 67 -11.26 15.71 4.75
N GLY A 68 -11.87 15.71 5.95
CA GLY A 68 -12.54 14.55 6.53
C GLY A 68 -14.08 14.56 6.43
N LYS A 69 -14.66 15.60 5.82
CA LYS A 69 -16.12 15.78 5.74
C LYS A 69 -16.74 14.95 4.62
N LEU A 70 -17.92 14.41 4.87
CA LEU A 70 -18.83 13.95 3.82
C LEU A 70 -19.49 15.17 3.16
N TRP A 71 -20.04 15.00 1.96
CA TRP A 71 -20.75 16.10 1.29
C TRP A 71 -22.02 16.49 2.08
N GLU A 72 -22.60 15.55 2.84
CA GLU A 72 -23.70 15.78 3.75
C GLU A 72 -23.32 16.72 4.90
N ASP A 73 -22.07 16.67 5.41
CA ASP A 73 -21.59 17.61 6.43
C ASP A 73 -21.62 19.04 5.88
N ILE A 74 -21.12 19.23 4.65
CA ILE A 74 -21.15 20.52 3.94
C ILE A 74 -22.60 20.96 3.73
N PHE A 75 -23.49 20.05 3.31
CA PHE A 75 -24.91 20.37 3.17
C PHE A 75 -25.54 20.85 4.49
N ILE A 76 -25.23 20.21 5.61
CA ILE A 76 -25.77 20.57 6.94
C ILE A 76 -25.27 21.93 7.40
N GLU A 77 -23.98 22.22 7.21
CA GLU A 77 -23.38 23.51 7.57
C GLU A 77 -23.97 24.66 6.76
N HIS A 78 -24.42 24.39 5.53
CA HIS A 78 -25.03 25.34 4.61
C HIS A 78 -26.53 25.11 4.37
N ILE A 79 -27.23 24.48 5.32
CA ILE A 79 -28.64 24.06 5.15
C ILE A 79 -29.63 25.23 4.90
N ASP A 80 -29.24 26.43 5.34
CA ASP A 80 -30.00 27.66 5.09
C ASP A 80 -29.86 28.14 3.64
N GLU A 81 -28.73 27.84 3.00
CA GLU A 81 -28.37 28.24 1.64
C GLU A 81 -28.75 27.21 0.58
N LEU A 82 -28.86 25.95 0.99
CA LEU A 82 -29.11 24.80 0.12
C LEU A 82 -30.53 24.27 0.32
N ASP A 83 -31.41 24.57 -0.63
CA ASP A 83 -32.82 24.15 -0.55
C ASP A 83 -33.00 22.72 -1.05
N MET A 84 -33.27 21.80 -0.12
CA MET A 84 -33.50 20.38 -0.39
C MET A 84 -34.73 19.88 0.36
N GLN A 85 -35.55 19.07 -0.31
CA GLN A 85 -36.76 18.47 0.28
C GLN A 85 -36.53 17.03 0.72
N ILE A 86 -37.27 16.59 1.74
CA ILE A 86 -37.34 15.16 2.06
C ILE A 86 -38.19 14.43 1.02
N ARG A 87 -37.72 13.27 0.54
CA ARG A 87 -38.51 12.33 -0.26
C ARG A 87 -38.68 11.03 0.51
N LYS A 88 -39.87 10.83 1.05
CA LYS A 88 -40.21 9.70 1.92
C LYS A 88 -40.46 8.44 1.10
N TYR A 89 -39.86 7.34 1.53
CA TYR A 89 -40.07 6.00 1.01
C TYR A 89 -40.52 5.09 2.15
N ASP A 90 -41.42 4.18 1.86
CA ASP A 90 -41.81 3.14 2.81
C ASP A 90 -40.67 2.11 2.95
N THR A 91 -40.46 1.57 4.14
CA THR A 91 -39.54 0.45 4.35
C THR A 91 -40.18 -0.83 3.79
N PRO A 92 -39.44 -1.70 3.05
CA PRO A 92 -38.00 -1.68 2.80
C PRO A 92 -37.60 -1.21 1.38
N ILE A 93 -38.23 -0.20 0.79
CA ILE A 93 -38.00 0.16 -0.64
C ILE A 93 -36.54 0.48 -0.96
N ILE A 94 -35.81 1.09 -0.02
CA ILE A 94 -34.39 1.41 -0.16
C ILE A 94 -33.61 0.35 0.61
N HIS A 95 -32.69 -0.31 -0.10
CA HIS A 95 -31.70 -1.22 0.45
C HIS A 95 -30.32 -0.60 0.23
N GLU A 96 -29.52 -0.54 1.28
CA GLU A 96 -28.12 -0.17 1.24
C GLU A 96 -27.31 -1.43 1.58
N PHE A 97 -26.21 -1.63 0.87
CA PHE A 97 -25.36 -2.81 1.02
C PHE A 97 -23.95 -2.33 1.30
N ASP A 98 -23.48 -2.53 2.52
CA ASP A 98 -22.12 -2.23 2.94
C ASP A 98 -21.16 -3.40 2.68
N SER A 99 -21.72 -4.57 2.36
CA SER A 99 -20.95 -5.77 2.05
C SER A 99 -21.58 -6.59 0.92
N ILE A 100 -20.76 -7.46 0.31
CA ILE A 100 -21.24 -8.45 -0.66
C ILE A 100 -22.20 -9.43 0.02
N ASP A 101 -22.01 -9.74 1.30
CA ASP A 101 -22.88 -10.68 2.01
C ASP A 101 -24.30 -10.12 2.21
N GLU A 102 -24.45 -8.83 2.57
CA GLU A 102 -25.77 -8.18 2.61
C GLU A 102 -26.46 -8.20 1.25
N LEU A 103 -25.68 -7.99 0.18
CA LEU A 103 -26.20 -8.01 -1.18
C LEU A 103 -26.64 -9.43 -1.59
N ARG A 104 -25.96 -10.48 -1.11
CA ARG A 104 -26.37 -11.88 -1.29
C ARG A 104 -27.61 -12.27 -0.49
N GLU A 105 -27.78 -11.73 0.72
CA GLU A 105 -29.02 -11.95 1.48
C GLU A 105 -30.23 -11.41 0.72
N PHE A 106 -30.05 -10.30 0.01
CA PHE A 106 -31.08 -9.71 -0.86
C PHE A 106 -31.27 -10.47 -2.18
N ASP A 107 -30.18 -10.79 -2.88
CA ASP A 107 -30.18 -11.59 -4.11
C ASP A 107 -29.21 -12.78 -3.98
N PRO A 108 -29.72 -13.96 -3.58
CA PRO A 108 -28.88 -15.16 -3.40
C PRO A 108 -28.16 -15.62 -4.67
N LEU A 109 -28.65 -15.23 -5.85
CA LEU A 109 -28.06 -15.58 -7.14
C LEU A 109 -27.09 -14.51 -7.64
N PHE A 110 -26.86 -13.43 -6.90
CA PHE A 110 -26.01 -12.32 -7.33
C PHE A 110 -24.62 -12.78 -7.75
N LEU A 111 -23.95 -13.57 -6.90
CA LEU A 111 -22.61 -14.07 -7.19
C LEU A 111 -22.59 -15.10 -8.34
N GLU A 112 -23.69 -15.81 -8.60
CA GLU A 112 -23.77 -16.73 -9.74
C GLU A 112 -23.91 -15.96 -11.06
N ASN A 113 -24.62 -14.83 -11.03
CA ASN A 113 -24.90 -13.99 -12.19
C ASN A 113 -23.86 -12.90 -12.42
N ILE A 114 -22.93 -12.67 -11.48
CA ILE A 114 -21.88 -11.67 -11.65
C ILE A 114 -20.81 -12.16 -12.63
N ASP A 115 -20.70 -11.43 -13.74
CA ASP A 115 -19.61 -11.57 -14.70
C ASP A 115 -18.40 -10.80 -14.16
N SER A 116 -17.51 -11.53 -13.48
CA SER A 116 -16.34 -10.95 -12.83
C SER A 116 -15.21 -11.96 -12.82
N ALA A 117 -14.15 -11.61 -13.54
CA ALA A 117 -12.94 -12.41 -13.66
C ALA A 117 -12.33 -12.75 -12.29
N ILE A 118 -12.46 -11.86 -11.29
CA ILE A 118 -11.97 -12.10 -9.92
C ILE A 118 -12.59 -13.38 -9.32
N PHE A 119 -13.91 -13.53 -9.41
CA PHE A 119 -14.57 -14.72 -8.89
C PHE A 119 -14.26 -15.97 -9.73
N ASP A 120 -14.05 -15.82 -11.04
CA ASP A 120 -13.61 -16.92 -11.90
C ASP A 120 -12.22 -17.40 -11.52
N HIS A 121 -11.28 -16.49 -11.22
CA HIS A 121 -9.94 -16.83 -10.74
C HIS A 121 -9.97 -17.57 -9.41
N ILE A 122 -10.79 -17.10 -8.46
CA ILE A 122 -10.95 -17.74 -7.15
C ILE A 122 -11.49 -19.16 -7.32
N THR A 123 -12.58 -19.33 -8.08
CA THR A 123 -13.22 -20.64 -8.28
C THR A 123 -12.31 -21.63 -8.99
N GLN A 124 -11.55 -21.18 -10.00
CA GLN A 124 -10.56 -22.01 -10.68
C GLN A 124 -9.39 -22.40 -9.77
N THR A 125 -8.88 -21.46 -8.98
CA THR A 125 -7.73 -21.67 -8.09
C THR A 125 -8.07 -22.62 -6.94
N LEU A 126 -9.21 -22.39 -6.28
CA LEU A 126 -9.61 -23.11 -5.08
C LEU A 126 -10.51 -24.30 -5.38
N ASN A 127 -10.89 -24.51 -6.65
CA ASN A 127 -11.83 -25.54 -7.09
C ASN A 127 -13.14 -25.51 -6.29
N CYS A 128 -13.72 -24.31 -6.16
CA CYS A 128 -14.98 -24.05 -5.46
C CYS A 128 -16.02 -23.44 -6.39
N LYS A 129 -17.26 -23.28 -5.94
CA LYS A 129 -18.31 -22.53 -6.65
C LYS A 129 -18.31 -21.07 -6.19
N LYS A 130 -18.85 -20.17 -7.02
CA LYS A 130 -19.05 -18.76 -6.63
C LYS A 130 -19.94 -18.64 -5.39
N SER A 131 -20.91 -19.55 -5.22
CA SER A 131 -21.78 -19.65 -4.05
C SER A 131 -21.04 -19.93 -2.73
N ASP A 132 -19.85 -20.50 -2.81
CA ASP A 132 -19.07 -20.92 -1.64
C ASP A 132 -18.20 -19.76 -1.10
N ILE A 133 -18.12 -18.64 -1.84
CA ILE A 133 -17.33 -17.46 -1.48
C ILE A 133 -18.17 -16.55 -0.58
N HIS A 134 -17.66 -16.13 0.58
CA HIS A 134 -18.35 -15.24 1.53
C HIS A 134 -17.36 -14.38 2.31
N ASN A 135 -17.83 -13.51 3.21
CA ASN A 135 -17.02 -12.62 4.06
C ASN A 135 -16.05 -11.75 3.24
N VAL A 136 -16.53 -11.18 2.14
CA VAL A 136 -15.69 -10.37 1.26
C VAL A 136 -15.63 -8.93 1.76
N TYR A 137 -14.43 -8.45 2.11
CA TYR A 137 -14.23 -7.07 2.55
C TYR A 137 -12.84 -6.55 2.17
N PRO A 138 -12.68 -5.23 1.94
CA PRO A 138 -11.38 -4.65 1.59
C PRO A 138 -10.42 -4.67 2.78
N LEU A 139 -9.15 -4.99 2.51
CA LEU A 139 -8.05 -4.85 3.46
C LEU A 139 -7.38 -3.50 3.23
N LYS A 140 -7.50 -2.59 4.20
CA LYS A 140 -7.00 -1.19 4.11
C LYS A 140 -5.48 -1.04 4.31
N LYS A 141 -4.66 -2.05 4.02
CA LYS A 141 -3.20 -2.01 4.23
C LYS A 141 -2.44 -2.22 2.92
N GLY A 142 -1.62 -1.25 2.53
CA GLY A 142 -0.78 -1.27 1.32
C GLY A 142 -0.89 0.03 0.52
N LEU A 143 0.23 0.53 -0.03
CA LEU A 143 0.27 1.81 -0.76
C LEU A 143 -0.24 1.69 -2.21
N THR A 144 -0.06 0.53 -2.85
CA THR A 144 -0.11 0.42 -4.32
C THR A 144 -1.14 -0.59 -4.86
N ASN A 145 -1.77 -1.42 -4.00
CA ASN A 145 -2.57 -2.56 -4.44
C ASN A 145 -3.89 -2.72 -3.70
N LEU A 146 -4.96 -3.00 -4.44
CA LEU A 146 -6.27 -3.30 -3.87
C LEU A 146 -6.28 -4.75 -3.39
N SER A 147 -6.30 -4.94 -2.07
CA SER A 147 -6.41 -6.27 -1.46
C SER A 147 -7.79 -6.45 -0.82
N CYS A 148 -8.40 -7.60 -1.01
CA CYS A 148 -9.62 -7.99 -0.32
C CYS A 148 -9.45 -9.33 0.38
N HIS A 149 -10.04 -9.44 1.57
CA HIS A 149 -10.28 -10.70 2.22
C HIS A 149 -11.47 -11.40 1.57
N PHE A 150 -11.45 -12.73 1.54
CA PHE A 150 -12.61 -13.56 1.28
C PHE A 150 -12.45 -14.93 1.97
N SER A 151 -13.57 -15.58 2.25
CA SER A 151 -13.61 -16.95 2.77
C SER A 151 -14.18 -17.90 1.73
N VAL A 152 -13.71 -19.14 1.75
CA VAL A 152 -14.33 -20.30 1.09
C VAL A 152 -14.39 -21.42 2.13
N ASP A 153 -15.60 -21.93 2.38
CA ASP A 153 -15.87 -22.83 3.49
C ASP A 153 -15.33 -22.28 4.84
N ASN A 154 -14.48 -23.05 5.52
CA ASN A 154 -13.84 -22.64 6.78
C ASN A 154 -12.43 -22.07 6.58
N SER A 155 -12.03 -21.73 5.34
CA SER A 155 -10.71 -21.20 5.03
C SER A 155 -10.79 -19.75 4.59
N GLU A 156 -9.80 -18.96 4.98
CA GLU A 156 -9.72 -17.53 4.73
C GLU A 156 -8.54 -17.19 3.81
N TYR A 157 -8.75 -16.24 2.92
CA TYR A 157 -7.87 -15.91 1.82
C TYR A 157 -7.79 -14.41 1.59
N VAL A 158 -6.73 -13.99 0.88
CA VAL A 158 -6.53 -12.64 0.39
C VAL A 158 -6.39 -12.69 -1.12
N TYR A 159 -7.23 -11.92 -1.82
CA TYR A 159 -7.07 -11.64 -3.24
C TYR A 159 -6.43 -10.27 -3.38
N ARG A 160 -5.30 -10.19 -4.10
CA ARG A 160 -4.66 -8.92 -4.48
C ARG A 160 -4.88 -8.70 -5.97
N HIS A 161 -5.56 -7.61 -6.29
CA HIS A 161 -5.70 -7.12 -7.66
C HIS A 161 -4.59 -6.09 -7.93
N PRO A 162 -3.93 -6.15 -9.10
CA PRO A 162 -2.88 -5.19 -9.42
C PRO A 162 -3.44 -3.76 -9.46
N GLY A 163 -2.69 -2.81 -8.90
CA GLY A 163 -3.00 -1.39 -9.02
C GLY A 163 -2.91 -0.91 -10.48
N ILE A 164 -3.82 -0.02 -10.88
CA ILE A 164 -3.81 0.60 -12.21
C ILE A 164 -2.48 1.32 -12.42
N GLY A 165 -1.78 1.06 -13.53
CA GLY A 165 -0.52 1.74 -13.88
C GLY A 165 0.75 1.18 -13.24
N THR A 166 0.66 0.09 -12.46
CA THR A 166 1.83 -0.53 -11.81
C THR A 166 2.75 -1.32 -12.78
N ASP A 167 2.28 -1.61 -13.99
CA ASP A 167 3.02 -2.38 -15.01
C ASP A 167 4.30 -1.68 -15.51
N VAL A 168 4.41 -0.36 -15.34
CA VAL A 168 5.59 0.42 -15.71
C VAL A 168 6.76 0.18 -14.75
N LEU A 169 6.47 -0.26 -13.52
CA LEU A 169 7.43 -0.38 -12.43
C LEU A 169 7.68 -1.83 -12.01
N ILE A 170 6.67 -2.69 -12.15
CA ILE A 170 6.71 -4.06 -11.64
C ILE A 170 6.78 -5.06 -12.79
N ASN A 171 7.75 -5.98 -12.69
CA ASN A 171 7.84 -7.11 -13.61
C ASN A 171 7.07 -8.30 -13.01
N ARG A 172 5.83 -8.49 -13.47
CA ARG A 172 4.91 -9.52 -12.95
C ARG A 172 5.39 -10.96 -13.15
N GLN A 173 6.12 -11.22 -14.24
CA GLN A 173 6.73 -12.53 -14.47
C GLN A 173 7.80 -12.82 -13.41
N ALA A 174 8.63 -11.83 -13.09
CA ALA A 174 9.65 -11.96 -12.06
C ALA A 174 9.05 -12.08 -10.65
N GLU A 175 7.99 -11.31 -10.35
CA GLU A 175 7.26 -11.44 -9.09
C GLU A 175 6.71 -12.86 -8.91
N ALA A 176 6.07 -13.42 -9.94
CA ALA A 176 5.52 -14.78 -9.88
C ALA A 176 6.61 -15.85 -9.65
N GLU A 177 7.77 -15.72 -10.32
CA GLU A 177 8.94 -16.58 -10.08
C GLU A 177 9.43 -16.47 -8.64
N ALA A 178 9.54 -15.25 -8.12
CA ALA A 178 9.99 -15.00 -6.75
C ALA A 178 9.02 -15.55 -5.70
N LEU A 179 7.70 -15.39 -5.89
CA LEU A 179 6.67 -15.94 -5.00
C LEU A 179 6.73 -17.48 -4.92
N GLN A 180 6.92 -18.14 -6.06
CA GLN A 180 7.07 -19.60 -6.11
C GLN A 180 8.32 -20.06 -5.36
N LEU A 181 9.44 -19.35 -5.52
CA LEU A 181 10.68 -19.63 -4.80
C LEU A 181 10.53 -19.36 -3.29
N ALA A 182 9.91 -18.25 -2.90
CA ALA A 182 9.65 -17.91 -1.51
C ALA A 182 8.81 -18.98 -0.81
N GLN A 183 7.79 -19.51 -1.48
CA GLN A 183 6.99 -20.62 -0.97
C GLN A 183 7.83 -21.90 -0.83
N LYS A 184 8.62 -22.26 -1.86
CA LYS A 184 9.50 -23.43 -1.86
C LYS A 184 10.54 -23.37 -0.73
N LEU A 185 11.11 -22.20 -0.48
CA LEU A 185 12.08 -21.94 0.59
C LEU A 185 11.44 -21.82 1.97
N GLY A 186 10.09 -21.81 2.05
CA GLY A 186 9.35 -21.68 3.31
C GLY A 186 9.33 -20.26 3.89
N LEU A 187 9.79 -19.26 3.13
CA LEU A 187 9.88 -17.85 3.51
C LEU A 187 8.50 -17.18 3.49
N ASP A 188 7.66 -17.53 2.51
CA ASP A 188 6.26 -17.11 2.44
C ASP A 188 5.33 -18.33 2.57
N GLY A 189 4.79 -18.52 3.77
CA GLY A 189 3.80 -19.58 4.03
C GLY A 189 2.38 -19.27 3.57
N THR A 190 2.12 -18.08 3.03
CA THR A 190 0.77 -17.62 2.67
C THR A 190 0.46 -17.83 1.20
N PHE A 191 1.46 -17.76 0.32
CA PHE A 191 1.26 -17.82 -1.12
C PHE A 191 0.50 -19.08 -1.57
N ILE A 192 -0.48 -18.92 -2.46
CA ILE A 192 -1.21 -20.03 -3.11
C ILE A 192 -0.95 -20.01 -4.60
N THR A 193 -1.28 -18.92 -5.28
CA THR A 193 -1.07 -18.77 -6.72
C THR A 193 -1.01 -17.29 -7.12
N ALA A 194 -0.43 -17.02 -8.29
CA ALA A 194 -0.50 -15.73 -8.95
C ALA A 194 -0.55 -15.93 -10.47
N ASP A 195 -1.15 -14.97 -11.17
CA ASP A 195 -1.11 -14.89 -12.61
C ASP A 195 -0.15 -13.76 -13.04
N ALA A 196 0.94 -14.12 -13.70
CA ALA A 196 1.95 -13.17 -14.14
C ALA A 196 1.48 -12.26 -15.28
N LYS A 197 0.45 -12.65 -16.03
CA LYS A 197 -0.05 -11.90 -17.18
C LYS A 197 -1.09 -10.87 -16.76
N GLU A 198 -1.99 -11.27 -15.87
CA GLU A 198 -3.07 -10.45 -15.37
C GLU A 198 -2.74 -9.78 -14.03
N GLY A 199 -1.63 -10.16 -13.39
CA GLY A 199 -1.05 -9.48 -12.22
C GLY A 199 -1.75 -9.73 -10.89
N TRP A 200 -2.76 -10.60 -10.83
CA TRP A 200 -3.47 -10.91 -9.59
C TRP A 200 -2.81 -12.05 -8.81
N LYS A 201 -3.05 -12.09 -7.49
CA LYS A 201 -2.50 -13.10 -6.57
C LYS A 201 -3.54 -13.53 -5.53
N ILE A 202 -3.50 -14.80 -5.15
CA ILE A 202 -4.24 -15.36 -4.03
C ILE A 202 -3.26 -15.89 -2.99
N SER A 203 -3.47 -15.49 -1.73
CA SER A 203 -2.73 -15.96 -0.56
C SER A 203 -3.70 -16.43 0.53
N ARG A 204 -3.23 -17.23 1.48
CA ARG A 204 -3.92 -17.53 2.73
C ARG A 204 -3.98 -16.27 3.60
N PHE A 205 -5.12 -16.03 4.22
CA PHE A 205 -5.23 -15.04 5.27
C PHE A 205 -4.62 -15.60 6.56
N LEU A 206 -3.88 -14.76 7.29
CA LEU A 206 -3.31 -15.12 8.59
C LEU A 206 -4.15 -14.43 9.69
N PRO A 207 -5.01 -15.16 10.41
CA PRO A 207 -5.80 -14.58 11.49
C PRO A 207 -4.87 -14.16 12.64
N ASP A 208 -5.20 -13.03 13.28
CA ASP A 208 -4.48 -12.47 14.42
C ASP A 208 -2.96 -12.29 14.22
N CYS A 209 -2.51 -12.15 12.97
CA CYS A 209 -1.12 -11.81 12.68
C CYS A 209 -0.82 -10.34 13.00
N HIS A 210 0.45 -10.05 13.23
CA HIS A 210 0.96 -8.68 13.35
C HIS A 210 2.21 -8.51 12.50
N ILE A 211 2.51 -7.27 12.14
CA ILE A 211 3.75 -6.93 11.43
C ILE A 211 4.93 -6.99 12.38
N ALA A 212 6.11 -7.32 11.87
CA ALA A 212 7.33 -7.31 12.66
C ALA A 212 7.71 -5.87 13.07
N ASN A 213 8.15 -5.71 14.31
CA ASN A 213 8.77 -4.50 14.81
C ASN A 213 10.30 -4.64 14.66
N MET A 214 10.88 -3.98 13.65
CA MET A 214 12.31 -4.10 13.37
C MET A 214 13.20 -3.37 14.40
N HIS A 215 12.62 -2.57 15.30
CA HIS A 215 13.31 -1.99 16.45
C HIS A 215 13.37 -2.93 17.67
N ASP A 216 12.62 -4.04 17.66
CA ASP A 216 12.77 -5.08 18.68
C ASP A 216 13.91 -6.03 18.29
N PRO A 217 14.95 -6.20 19.15
CA PRO A 217 16.11 -7.01 18.80
C PRO A 217 15.81 -8.48 18.49
N ASN A 218 14.80 -9.07 19.14
CA ASN A 218 14.46 -10.48 18.89
C ASN A 218 13.75 -10.62 17.54
N GLN A 219 12.79 -9.73 17.26
CA GLN A 219 12.10 -9.75 15.97
C GLN A 219 13.03 -9.40 14.82
N LEU A 220 13.92 -8.41 14.99
CA LEU A 220 14.99 -8.10 14.04
C LEU A 220 15.84 -9.33 13.74
N GLN A 221 16.26 -10.06 14.78
CA GLN A 221 17.08 -11.26 14.61
C GLN A 221 16.35 -12.37 13.82
N GLU A 222 15.09 -12.66 14.12
CA GLU A 222 14.32 -13.67 13.37
C GLU A 222 14.02 -13.23 11.93
N SER A 223 13.66 -11.97 11.72
CA SER A 223 13.46 -11.39 10.40
C SER A 223 14.73 -11.48 9.54
N LEU A 224 15.90 -11.12 10.07
CA LEU A 224 17.16 -11.17 9.34
C LEU A 224 17.64 -12.61 9.07
N LYS A 225 17.18 -13.62 9.83
CA LYS A 225 17.40 -15.03 9.46
C LYS A 225 16.65 -15.41 8.19
N LEU A 226 15.43 -14.90 7.98
CA LEU A 226 14.70 -15.12 6.73
C LEU A 226 15.44 -14.51 5.54
N VAL A 227 15.88 -13.26 5.69
CA VAL A 227 16.64 -12.54 4.64
C VAL A 227 17.93 -13.28 4.30
N ARG A 228 18.70 -13.71 5.30
CA ARG A 228 19.92 -14.49 5.06
C ARG A 228 19.62 -15.85 4.42
N SER A 229 18.54 -16.53 4.83
CA SER A 229 18.12 -17.80 4.21
C SER A 229 17.78 -17.62 2.72
N LEU A 230 17.20 -16.48 2.35
CA LEU A 230 16.99 -16.11 0.96
C LEU A 230 18.33 -15.94 0.22
N HIS A 231 19.24 -15.14 0.77
CA HIS A 231 20.56 -14.85 0.18
C HIS A 231 21.41 -16.11 -0.01
N GLU A 232 21.32 -17.06 0.92
CA GLU A 232 22.08 -18.32 0.92
C GLU A 232 21.40 -19.46 0.14
N SER A 233 20.20 -19.23 -0.41
CA SER A 233 19.40 -20.28 -1.07
C SER A 233 20.03 -20.87 -2.34
N ASN A 234 20.96 -20.14 -2.97
CA ASN A 234 21.50 -20.42 -4.31
C ASN A 234 20.44 -20.49 -5.42
N GLU A 235 19.20 -20.06 -5.15
CA GLU A 235 18.16 -19.92 -6.16
C GLU A 235 18.42 -18.67 -7.01
N SER A 236 17.88 -18.66 -8.22
CA SER A 236 18.04 -17.55 -9.15
C SER A 236 16.74 -17.26 -9.89
N VAL A 237 16.48 -15.99 -10.12
CA VAL A 237 15.40 -15.51 -11.01
C VAL A 237 15.98 -14.78 -12.21
N HIS A 238 15.20 -14.60 -13.26
CA HIS A 238 15.67 -13.93 -14.47
C HIS A 238 15.92 -12.43 -14.28
N ARG A 239 15.18 -11.81 -13.37
CA ARG A 239 15.24 -10.37 -13.13
C ARG A 239 16.47 -10.02 -12.32
N ASN A 240 17.22 -9.03 -12.80
CA ASN A 240 18.18 -8.29 -11.99
C ASN A 240 17.50 -7.02 -11.47
N PHE A 241 17.85 -6.60 -10.26
CA PHE A 241 17.35 -5.37 -9.68
C PHE A 241 18.48 -4.66 -8.95
N ASP A 242 18.95 -3.55 -9.51
CA ASP A 242 20.08 -2.80 -8.98
C ASP A 242 19.64 -1.37 -8.67
N PHE A 243 19.85 -0.90 -7.43
CA PHE A 243 19.37 0.43 -7.02
C PHE A 243 19.97 1.55 -7.85
N TYR A 244 21.22 1.43 -8.30
CA TYR A 244 21.84 2.45 -9.12
C TYR A 244 21.20 2.49 -10.51
N ALA A 245 21.06 1.34 -11.17
CA ALA A 245 20.42 1.22 -12.47
C ALA A 245 18.95 1.70 -12.44
N GLU A 246 18.19 1.31 -11.41
CA GLU A 246 16.82 1.76 -11.21
C GLU A 246 16.73 3.27 -10.95
N SER A 247 17.67 3.82 -10.19
CA SER A 247 17.76 5.28 -10.00
C SER A 247 17.97 6.01 -11.33
N GLN A 248 18.83 5.51 -12.21
CA GLN A 248 19.02 6.09 -13.54
C GLN A 248 17.74 5.99 -14.39
N ARG A 249 17.03 4.85 -14.29
CA ARG A 249 15.73 4.66 -14.95
C ARG A 249 14.68 5.66 -14.45
N TYR A 250 14.56 5.87 -13.14
CA TYR A 250 13.65 6.86 -12.55
C TYR A 250 14.00 8.29 -12.93
N MET A 251 15.28 8.65 -12.93
CA MET A 251 15.73 9.95 -13.42
C MET A 251 15.32 10.19 -14.87
N LYS A 252 15.46 9.19 -15.73
CA LYS A 252 14.99 9.26 -17.12
C LYS A 252 13.48 9.46 -17.20
N GLU A 253 12.71 8.71 -16.42
CA GLU A 253 11.25 8.80 -16.38
C GLU A 253 10.76 10.20 -15.94
N LEU A 254 11.39 10.78 -14.92
CA LEU A 254 11.11 12.13 -14.44
C LEU A 254 11.38 13.18 -15.54
N ASN A 255 12.50 13.03 -16.26
CA ASN A 255 12.84 13.92 -17.37
C ASN A 255 11.85 13.80 -18.54
N ASP A 256 11.48 12.58 -18.93
CA ASP A 256 10.52 12.33 -20.02
C ASP A 256 9.13 12.93 -19.70
N ARG A 257 8.78 12.98 -18.41
CA ARG A 257 7.56 13.62 -17.89
C ARG A 257 7.67 15.14 -17.71
N ASN A 258 8.84 15.73 -18.00
CA ASN A 258 9.14 17.14 -17.78
C ASN A 258 8.93 17.59 -16.32
N VAL A 259 9.22 16.71 -15.36
CA VAL A 259 9.21 17.07 -13.94
C VAL A 259 10.40 17.98 -13.65
N GLU A 260 10.17 19.11 -12.98
CA GLU A 260 11.25 20.00 -12.56
C GLU A 260 12.01 19.36 -11.37
N ILE A 261 13.20 18.84 -11.66
CA ILE A 261 14.06 18.21 -10.65
C ILE A 261 14.85 19.30 -9.90
N PRO A 262 14.73 19.40 -8.56
CA PRO A 262 15.45 20.42 -7.80
C PRO A 262 16.99 20.29 -7.93
N PRO A 263 17.76 21.40 -7.97
CA PRO A 263 19.23 21.35 -8.11
C PRO A 263 19.93 20.45 -7.09
N LYS A 264 19.47 20.45 -5.84
CA LYS A 264 20.01 19.57 -4.78
C LYS A 264 19.92 18.06 -5.09
N ILE A 265 18.95 17.65 -5.91
CA ILE A 265 18.77 16.26 -6.35
C ILE A 265 19.77 15.94 -7.45
N ILE A 266 20.02 16.88 -8.36
CA ILE A 266 21.07 16.78 -9.39
C ILE A 266 22.46 16.72 -8.74
N ASP A 267 22.73 17.56 -7.74
CA ASP A 267 24.00 17.51 -7.01
C ASP A 267 24.20 16.14 -6.32
N LEU A 268 23.14 15.58 -5.75
CA LEU A 268 23.18 14.27 -5.11
C LEU A 268 23.38 13.13 -6.12
N SER A 269 22.83 13.23 -7.34
CA SER A 269 23.04 12.21 -8.36
C SER A 269 24.50 12.08 -8.77
N VAL A 270 25.23 13.21 -8.84
CA VAL A 270 26.68 13.20 -9.13
C VAL A 270 27.46 12.45 -8.04
N LEU A 271 27.10 12.67 -6.76
CA LEU A 271 27.72 11.95 -5.64
C LEU A 271 27.35 10.46 -5.64
N ALA A 272 26.13 10.11 -6.05
CA ALA A 272 25.71 8.72 -6.20
C ALA A 272 26.50 8.01 -7.31
N ASP A 273 26.74 8.68 -8.45
CA ASP A 273 27.57 8.17 -9.54
C ASP A 273 29.01 7.92 -9.08
N GLU A 274 29.59 8.85 -8.33
CA GLU A 274 30.94 8.71 -7.78
C GLU A 274 31.03 7.53 -6.80
N LEU A 275 30.06 7.41 -5.88
CA LEU A 275 30.00 6.30 -4.94
C LEU A 275 29.85 4.95 -5.64
N HIS A 276 28.99 4.87 -6.68
CA HIS A 276 28.83 3.66 -7.47
C HIS A 276 30.15 3.21 -8.10
N ASN A 277 30.91 4.15 -8.66
CA ASN A 277 32.24 3.84 -9.21
C ASN A 277 33.19 3.30 -8.13
N PHE A 278 33.18 3.84 -6.91
CA PHE A 278 33.99 3.32 -5.81
C PHE A 278 33.60 1.90 -5.41
N VAL A 279 32.30 1.62 -5.26
CA VAL A 279 31.79 0.30 -4.89
C VAL A 279 32.22 -0.75 -5.91
N ILE A 280 31.96 -0.51 -7.20
CA ILE A 280 32.29 -1.46 -8.27
C ILE A 280 33.80 -1.68 -8.39
N THR A 281 34.62 -0.64 -8.25
CA THR A 281 36.07 -0.75 -8.45
C THR A 281 36.82 -1.32 -7.25
N GLN A 282 36.35 -1.11 -6.02
CA GLN A 282 37.06 -1.53 -4.81
C GLN A 282 36.50 -2.78 -4.13
N ASP A 283 35.18 -3.01 -4.20
CA ASP A 283 34.53 -4.15 -3.53
C ASP A 283 34.06 -5.21 -4.53
N GLY A 284 33.72 -4.81 -5.76
CA GLY A 284 33.03 -5.68 -6.69
C GLY A 284 31.54 -5.79 -6.36
N SER A 285 30.88 -6.82 -6.89
CA SER A 285 29.47 -7.12 -6.60
C SER A 285 29.33 -8.53 -6.04
N HIS A 286 28.53 -8.66 -4.99
CA HIS A 286 28.17 -9.94 -4.39
C HIS A 286 26.68 -10.19 -4.63
N THR A 287 26.38 -10.71 -5.82
CA THR A 287 25.00 -10.90 -6.27
C THR A 287 24.38 -12.18 -5.69
N CYS A 288 23.20 -12.04 -5.09
CA CYS A 288 22.33 -13.14 -4.67
C CYS A 288 20.87 -12.80 -4.98
N LEU A 289 19.95 -13.72 -4.71
CA LEU A 289 18.52 -13.42 -4.77
C LEU A 289 18.16 -12.55 -3.57
N CYS A 290 17.65 -11.33 -3.81
CA CYS A 290 17.20 -10.41 -2.76
C CYS A 290 15.69 -10.14 -2.87
N HIS A 291 15.10 -9.72 -1.76
CA HIS A 291 13.70 -9.26 -1.73
C HIS A 291 13.57 -7.84 -2.30
N ASN A 292 14.58 -7.01 -2.05
CA ASN A 292 14.74 -5.59 -2.33
C ASN A 292 13.77 -4.64 -1.61
N ASP A 293 12.69 -5.16 -1.02
CA ASP A 293 11.71 -4.39 -0.25
C ASP A 293 11.52 -4.92 1.19
N ILE A 294 12.61 -5.01 1.95
CA ILE A 294 12.57 -5.47 3.35
C ILE A 294 12.15 -4.31 4.26
N LEU A 295 11.01 -4.46 4.92
CA LEU A 295 10.54 -3.60 6.01
C LEU A 295 9.62 -4.39 6.95
N GLY A 296 9.46 -3.92 8.19
CA GLY A 296 8.63 -4.59 9.20
C GLY A 296 7.20 -4.89 8.71
N ALA A 297 6.64 -3.99 7.90
CA ALA A 297 5.31 -4.15 7.31
C ALA A 297 5.18 -5.34 6.34
N ASN A 298 6.28 -5.78 5.74
CA ASN A 298 6.32 -6.92 4.81
C ASN A 298 6.69 -8.24 5.51
N ILE A 299 6.79 -8.25 6.84
CA ILE A 299 7.06 -9.45 7.63
C ILE A 299 5.90 -9.67 8.59
N LEU A 300 5.10 -10.70 8.34
CA LEU A 300 3.97 -11.07 9.20
C LEU A 300 4.39 -12.14 10.20
N ILE A 301 4.01 -11.96 11.46
CA ILE A 301 4.20 -12.91 12.54
C ILE A 301 2.83 -13.53 12.88
N ASP A 302 2.71 -14.84 12.69
CA ASP A 302 1.47 -15.57 12.97
C ASP A 302 1.32 -15.91 14.47
N GLN A 303 0.16 -16.45 14.85
CA GLN A 303 -0.14 -16.87 16.22
C GLN A 303 0.79 -17.98 16.77
N ASN A 304 1.51 -18.69 15.90
CA ASN A 304 2.49 -19.71 16.26
C ASN A 304 3.92 -19.15 16.31
N ASN A 305 4.08 -17.82 16.21
CA ASN A 305 5.35 -17.13 16.15
C ASN A 305 6.21 -17.53 14.93
N ARG A 306 5.55 -17.89 13.82
CA ARG A 306 6.18 -18.07 12.51
C ARG A 306 6.22 -16.73 11.79
N TYR A 307 7.36 -16.45 11.16
CA TYR A 307 7.59 -15.26 10.36
C TYR A 307 7.35 -15.58 8.89
N HIS A 308 6.65 -14.70 8.20
CA HIS A 308 6.29 -14.79 6.78
C HIS A 308 6.78 -13.53 6.08
N LEU A 309 7.76 -13.67 5.20
CA LEU A 309 8.22 -12.58 4.32
C LEU A 309 7.30 -12.53 3.09
N ILE A 310 6.58 -11.43 2.94
CA ILE A 310 5.57 -11.23 1.89
C ILE A 310 5.95 -10.05 0.99
N ASP A 311 5.18 -9.86 -0.08
CA ASP A 311 5.29 -8.75 -1.03
C ASP A 311 6.57 -8.72 -1.89
N TRP A 312 6.73 -9.78 -2.69
CA TRP A 312 7.92 -10.06 -3.52
C TRP A 312 7.99 -9.29 -4.85
N GLU A 313 7.29 -8.16 -4.99
CA GLU A 313 7.15 -7.44 -6.28
C GLU A 313 8.48 -6.82 -6.78
N TYR A 314 9.41 -6.52 -5.86
CA TYR A 314 10.74 -6.01 -6.18
C TYR A 314 11.85 -7.07 -6.14
N ALA A 315 11.52 -8.33 -5.90
CA ALA A 315 12.51 -9.40 -5.81
C ALA A 315 13.32 -9.57 -7.11
N GLY A 316 14.60 -9.90 -6.96
CA GLY A 316 15.52 -9.99 -8.08
C GLY A 316 16.94 -10.36 -7.67
N MET A 317 17.77 -10.70 -8.65
CA MET A 317 19.21 -10.84 -8.48
C MET A 317 19.83 -9.46 -8.26
N SER A 318 20.49 -9.30 -7.12
CA SER A 318 20.88 -8.01 -6.56
C SER A 318 22.10 -8.18 -5.67
N ASP A 319 22.81 -7.10 -5.36
CA ASP A 319 23.80 -7.17 -4.29
C ASP A 319 23.11 -7.44 -2.95
N TYR A 320 23.69 -8.32 -2.13
CA TYR A 320 23.13 -8.71 -0.82
C TYR A 320 22.79 -7.46 0.02
N ALA A 321 23.66 -6.45 -0.01
CA ALA A 321 23.54 -5.25 0.80
C ALA A 321 22.29 -4.40 0.50
N GLN A 322 21.59 -4.62 -0.64
CA GLN A 322 20.35 -3.93 -0.96
C GLN A 322 19.24 -4.16 0.07
N ASP A 323 19.05 -5.40 0.52
CA ASP A 323 18.02 -5.72 1.51
C ASP A 323 18.29 -5.04 2.85
N PHE A 324 19.56 -4.97 3.27
CA PHE A 324 19.96 -4.23 4.46
C PHE A 324 19.72 -2.72 4.30
N GLY A 325 20.07 -2.18 3.12
CA GLY A 325 19.84 -0.79 2.78
C GLY A 325 18.37 -0.40 2.85
N THR A 326 17.47 -1.18 2.22
CA THR A 326 16.03 -0.92 2.29
C THR A 326 15.50 -1.02 3.72
N LEU A 327 15.90 -2.04 4.49
CA LEU A 327 15.49 -2.17 5.89
C LEU A 327 15.82 -0.91 6.70
N CYS A 328 17.08 -0.44 6.65
CA CYS A 328 17.48 0.72 7.43
C CYS A 328 16.74 2.00 7.04
N VAL A 329 16.40 2.15 5.75
CA VAL A 329 15.72 3.32 5.23
C VAL A 329 14.22 3.29 5.56
N SER A 330 13.58 2.13 5.36
CA SER A 330 12.12 1.97 5.46
C SER A 330 11.62 1.88 6.91
N ASP A 331 12.41 1.30 7.82
CA ASP A 331 12.13 1.28 9.26
C ASP A 331 12.90 2.39 10.02
N GLU A 332 13.48 3.36 9.30
CA GLU A 332 14.10 4.57 9.87
C GLU A 332 15.17 4.33 10.96
N PHE A 333 16.07 3.36 10.74
CA PHE A 333 17.12 3.02 11.71
C PHE A 333 18.13 4.15 11.96
N ASN A 334 18.35 4.46 13.23
CA ASN A 334 19.41 5.35 13.65
C ASN A 334 20.81 4.67 13.61
N ASN A 335 21.87 5.44 13.86
CA ASN A 335 23.26 4.94 13.78
C ASN A 335 23.56 3.75 14.69
N THR A 336 22.99 3.76 15.90
CA THR A 336 23.18 2.69 16.88
C THR A 336 22.52 1.43 16.36
N GLU A 337 21.26 1.54 15.89
CA GLU A 337 20.51 0.43 15.31
C GLU A 337 21.19 -0.14 14.07
N ILE A 338 21.67 0.71 13.16
CA ILE A 338 22.46 0.26 11.99
C ILE A 338 23.69 -0.52 12.43
N SER A 339 24.46 0.02 13.38
CA SER A 339 25.69 -0.62 13.86
C SER A 339 25.43 -1.96 14.56
N GLU A 340 24.31 -2.07 15.28
CA GLU A 340 23.88 -3.28 15.97
C GLU A 340 23.29 -4.32 15.00
N ALA A 341 22.60 -3.87 13.94
CA ALA A 341 21.97 -4.73 12.94
C ALA A 341 22.99 -5.38 11.98
N MET A 342 24.10 -4.70 11.65
CA MET A 342 25.14 -5.23 10.75
C MET A 342 25.63 -6.65 11.11
N PRO A 343 26.10 -6.93 12.35
CA PRO A 343 26.53 -8.28 12.73
C PRO A 343 25.38 -9.30 12.76
N ILE A 344 24.14 -8.87 13.02
CA ILE A 344 22.96 -9.76 13.02
C ILE A 344 22.62 -10.18 11.59
N TYR A 345 22.67 -9.23 10.67
CA TYR A 345 22.43 -9.43 9.24
C TYR A 345 23.48 -10.35 8.62
N LEU A 346 24.76 -10.04 8.84
CA LEU A 346 25.88 -10.84 8.31
C LEU A 346 26.08 -12.18 9.02
N ALA A 347 25.57 -12.34 10.25
CA ALA A 347 25.88 -13.46 11.16
C ALA A 347 27.37 -13.59 11.56
N HIS A 348 28.16 -12.52 11.40
CA HIS A 348 29.53 -12.41 11.89
C HIS A 348 29.89 -10.96 12.17
N THR A 349 31.02 -10.75 12.84
CA THR A 349 31.55 -9.39 13.07
C THR A 349 31.96 -8.77 11.74
N PRO A 350 31.34 -7.65 11.30
CA PRO A 350 31.61 -7.06 10.00
C PRO A 350 33.05 -6.51 9.93
N SER A 351 33.74 -6.79 8.84
CA SER A 351 35.00 -6.15 8.46
C SER A 351 34.80 -4.67 8.10
N THR A 352 35.89 -3.89 8.03
CA THR A 352 35.81 -2.49 7.58
C THR A 352 35.23 -2.38 6.17
N GLN A 353 35.54 -3.35 5.30
CA GLN A 353 35.04 -3.39 3.92
C GLN A 353 33.52 -3.64 3.89
N GLU A 354 33.02 -4.62 4.63
CA GLU A 354 31.58 -4.90 4.69
C GLU A 354 30.80 -3.75 5.30
N LYS A 355 31.34 -3.09 6.35
CA LYS A 355 30.69 -1.91 6.95
C LYS A 355 30.50 -0.78 5.95
N ARG A 356 31.55 -0.41 5.21
CA ARG A 356 31.43 0.65 4.20
C ARG A 356 30.51 0.26 3.05
N HIS A 357 30.48 -1.01 2.68
CA HIS A 357 29.62 -1.54 1.62
C HIS A 357 28.15 -1.45 2.02
N LEU A 358 27.80 -1.92 3.21
CA LEU A 358 26.44 -1.78 3.76
C LEU A 358 26.02 -0.31 3.88
N LEU A 359 26.92 0.59 4.31
CA LEU A 359 26.64 2.04 4.35
C LEU A 359 26.37 2.62 2.95
N ALA A 360 27.11 2.19 1.93
CA ALA A 360 26.87 2.64 0.56
C ALA A 360 25.46 2.24 0.09
N TYR A 361 25.06 1.01 0.37
CA TYR A 361 23.74 0.49 -0.02
C TYR A 361 22.58 1.09 0.79
N ILE A 362 22.79 1.56 2.03
CA ILE A 362 21.81 2.43 2.71
C ILE A 362 21.65 3.74 1.93
N GLY A 363 22.75 4.32 1.43
CA GLY A 363 22.72 5.51 0.57
C GLY A 363 21.99 5.27 -0.75
N PHE A 364 22.28 4.16 -1.43
CA PHE A 364 21.61 3.80 -2.69
C PHE A 364 20.13 3.46 -2.52
N ALA A 365 19.74 2.78 -1.44
CA ALA A 365 18.34 2.51 -1.13
C ALA A 365 17.58 3.84 -0.93
N GLY A 366 18.10 4.74 -0.10
CA GLY A 366 17.50 6.06 0.09
C GLY A 366 17.38 6.84 -1.22
N TRP A 367 18.39 6.75 -2.10
CA TRP A 367 18.38 7.43 -3.40
C TRP A 367 17.33 6.87 -4.35
N CYS A 368 17.33 5.54 -4.52
CA CYS A 368 16.39 4.82 -5.38
C CYS A 368 14.93 5.08 -4.97
N TRP A 369 14.62 4.92 -3.68
CA TRP A 369 13.26 5.12 -3.17
C TRP A 369 12.83 6.58 -3.19
N HIS A 370 13.76 7.52 -3.04
CA HIS A 370 13.44 8.94 -3.22
C HIS A 370 13.03 9.24 -4.67
N LEU A 371 13.77 8.74 -5.66
CA LEU A 371 13.42 8.95 -7.06
C LEU A 371 12.13 8.22 -7.45
N TRP A 372 11.93 7.01 -6.95
CA TRP A 372 10.65 6.29 -7.08
C TRP A 372 9.49 7.13 -6.55
N SER A 373 9.65 7.75 -5.36
CA SER A 373 8.60 8.58 -4.76
C SER A 373 8.27 9.82 -5.60
N LEU A 374 9.25 10.41 -6.28
CA LEU A 374 9.04 11.52 -7.22
C LEU A 374 8.25 11.08 -8.44
N VAL A 375 8.55 9.89 -8.99
CA VAL A 375 7.81 9.34 -10.14
C VAL A 375 6.36 9.09 -9.74
N LYS A 376 6.13 8.50 -8.55
CA LYS A 376 4.78 8.27 -8.04
C LYS A 376 3.99 9.55 -7.76
N GLN A 377 4.65 10.56 -7.20
CA GLN A 377 4.03 11.87 -7.02
C GLN A 377 3.63 12.49 -8.37
N ALA A 378 4.45 12.32 -9.41
CA ALA A 378 4.11 12.76 -10.76
C ALA A 378 2.96 11.96 -11.40
N GLU A 379 2.64 10.75 -10.89
CA GLU A 379 1.45 9.96 -11.25
C GLU A 379 0.18 10.40 -10.51
N GLY A 380 0.30 11.34 -9.57
CA GLY A 380 -0.81 11.83 -8.75
C GLY A 380 -1.02 11.04 -7.45
N GLU A 381 -0.11 10.13 -7.09
CA GLU A 381 -0.16 9.42 -5.81
C GLU A 381 0.32 10.32 -4.65
N ASN A 382 -0.35 10.21 -3.49
CA ASN A 382 0.08 10.88 -2.28
C ASN A 382 1.04 9.99 -1.48
N ILE A 383 2.34 10.24 -1.65
CA ILE A 383 3.41 9.47 -1.02
C ILE A 383 3.68 9.90 0.43
N GLY A 384 3.07 10.99 0.91
CA GLY A 384 3.22 11.44 2.29
C GLY A 384 4.65 11.81 2.67
N THR A 385 5.06 11.49 3.89
CA THR A 385 6.35 11.94 4.46
C THR A 385 7.54 11.08 4.09
N CYS A 386 7.34 9.86 3.57
CA CYS A 386 8.45 8.93 3.32
C CYS A 386 9.45 9.46 2.28
N MET A 387 9.00 10.29 1.33
CA MET A 387 9.86 11.00 0.38
C MET A 387 10.99 11.78 1.08
N TYR A 388 10.69 12.45 2.20
CA TYR A 388 11.66 13.23 2.95
C TYR A 388 12.65 12.32 3.68
N THR A 389 12.15 11.24 4.28
CA THR A 389 12.95 10.19 4.90
C THR A 389 13.96 9.64 3.90
N TYR A 390 13.51 9.18 2.73
CA TYR A 390 14.38 8.62 1.68
C TYR A 390 15.49 9.59 1.25
N TYR A 391 15.14 10.85 0.98
CA TYR A 391 16.12 11.87 0.62
C TYR A 391 17.16 12.11 1.74
N SER A 392 16.71 12.13 2.99
CA SER A 392 17.59 12.36 4.14
C SER A 392 18.62 11.23 4.31
N TYR A 393 18.20 9.97 4.14
CA TYR A 393 19.08 8.80 4.14
C TYR A 393 20.05 8.82 2.96
N ALA A 394 19.54 9.08 1.75
CA ALA A 394 20.35 9.18 0.54
C ALA A 394 21.48 10.19 0.73
N LYS A 395 21.13 11.43 1.07
CA LYS A 395 22.09 12.52 1.28
C LYS A 395 23.13 12.13 2.32
N ARG A 396 22.68 11.58 3.44
CA ARG A 396 23.56 11.26 4.56
C ARG A 396 24.54 10.14 4.22
N TYR A 397 24.01 8.97 3.85
CA TYR A 397 24.80 7.76 3.73
C TYR A 397 25.62 7.71 2.44
N ILE A 398 25.22 8.40 1.37
CA ILE A 398 26.11 8.62 0.22
C ILE A 398 27.36 9.37 0.66
N ASN A 399 27.21 10.47 1.41
CA ASN A 399 28.35 11.25 1.90
C ASN A 399 29.21 10.51 2.95
N GLU A 400 28.60 9.74 3.84
CA GLU A 400 29.34 8.93 4.81
C GLU A 400 30.12 7.80 4.14
N ALA A 401 29.50 7.10 3.18
CA ALA A 401 30.15 6.03 2.43
C ALA A 401 31.30 6.56 1.57
N LEU A 402 31.13 7.67 0.83
CA LEU A 402 32.21 8.28 0.04
C LEU A 402 33.47 8.51 0.88
N LYS A 403 33.32 9.12 2.06
CA LYS A 403 34.44 9.33 3.00
C LYS A 403 35.09 8.00 3.42
N ALA A 404 34.30 6.95 3.63
CA ALA A 404 34.81 5.64 3.99
C ALA A 404 35.58 4.95 2.84
N TYR A 405 35.18 5.16 1.58
CA TYR A 405 35.91 4.67 0.40
C TYR A 405 37.18 5.45 0.11
N GLU A 406 37.19 6.76 0.37
CA GLU A 406 38.38 7.61 0.17
C GLU A 406 39.47 7.36 1.20
N ASN A 407 39.09 7.15 2.48
CA ASN A 407 40.04 6.97 3.58
C ASN A 407 40.71 5.58 3.61
N ASN A 408 40.24 4.63 2.79
CA ASN A 408 40.83 3.30 2.64
C ASN A 408 41.72 3.19 1.38
N LYS A 409 42.12 4.31 0.76
CA LYS A 409 43.12 4.36 -0.31
C LYS A 409 44.55 4.29 0.18
#